data_AF-A0A370LMP4-F1
#
_entry.id   AF-A0A370LMP4-F1
#
_cell.length_a   1.000
_cell.length_b   1.000
_cell.length_c   1.000
_cell.angle_alpha   90.00
_cell.angle_beta   90.00
_cell.angle_gamma   90.00
#
_symmetry.space_group_name_H-M   'P 1'
#
loop_
_entity.id
_entity.type
_entity.pdbx_description
1 polymer ?
#
loop_
_entity_poly.entity_id
_entity_poly.type
_entity_poly.pdbx_seq_one_letter_code
_entity_poly.pdbx_strand_id
1 'polypeptide(L)'
;MPRFGILLTMVSFGIILLIPIQAYAEPNYALKGQRIWQNPTICAIEPDFVSETDKKSLLTQARNVVTEWETKLQESNKKTAKYWDMTYRELSYQEGESDSNKQNPICDIYVLFQPYPTEGDLPDGTAGYALYEDESRQSMVVIFVNRVGICTSTDDFYIYYNRCYLDQLRSPTVIGNIIRHELGHAFGLGHYTDTTADMSNWILSGALVPSIMIPNFDEATTLLQIRPADIRMMHDLYGPYGFLHESEGILKVNPFDSFDVSNKDSDIITFNGMVTKEQFARGQNVLLDITSPDGAKKEYKAYITDGRMFSLQIRIDDNIKPGAYTIQGRYMGYSSDVIPFVITKEIQKEILTEDYSIPDWIRNNAKWWAENKISNDDFVSGIQYLIKHDIISIPKTTQGISQNDQIPSWIKTNAGWWADGIITDSDFVNGVQHLIQTGILRVS
;
A
#
# COMPACT_ATOMS: atom_id res chain seq x y z
N MET A 1 -5.97 80.22 -8.17
CA MET A 1 -7.31 79.75 -7.77
C MET A 1 -8.15 79.58 -9.03
N PRO A 2 -9.00 78.56 -9.17
CA PRO A 2 -9.29 77.45 -8.26
C PRO A 2 -8.68 76.11 -8.71
N ARG A 3 -8.53 75.22 -7.71
CA ARG A 3 -8.09 73.83 -7.83
C ARG A 3 -9.23 72.98 -8.39
N PHE A 4 -8.93 72.07 -9.31
CA PHE A 4 -9.73 70.87 -9.52
C PHE A 4 -8.80 69.66 -9.46
N GLY A 5 -8.94 68.90 -8.38
CA GLY A 5 -8.28 67.61 -8.20
C GLY A 5 -8.94 66.59 -9.12
N ILE A 6 -8.11 65.85 -9.86
CA ILE A 6 -8.55 64.68 -10.58
C ILE A 6 -8.23 63.48 -9.68
N LEU A 7 -9.31 62.85 -9.26
CA LEU A 7 -9.38 61.68 -8.40
C LEU A 7 -8.65 60.52 -9.08
N LEU A 8 -7.60 60.00 -8.44
CA LEU A 8 -6.89 58.81 -8.87
C LEU A 8 -7.75 57.58 -8.52
N THR A 9 -8.63 57.14 -9.42
CA THR A 9 -9.28 55.83 -9.28
C THR A 9 -8.29 54.76 -9.73
N MET A 10 -7.61 54.13 -8.76
CA MET A 10 -6.90 52.87 -8.94
C MET A 10 -7.90 51.81 -9.41
N VAL A 11 -7.90 51.50 -10.70
CA VAL A 11 -8.50 50.27 -11.20
C VAL A 11 -7.48 49.16 -10.91
N SER A 12 -7.63 48.48 -9.77
CA SER A 12 -6.89 47.24 -9.53
C SER A 12 -7.45 46.17 -10.46
N PHE A 13 -6.81 45.99 -11.62
CA PHE A 13 -6.92 44.75 -12.38
C PHE A 13 -6.26 43.65 -11.56
N GLY A 14 -7.03 43.03 -10.66
CA GLY A 14 -6.70 41.73 -10.11
C GLY A 14 -6.73 40.75 -11.27
N ILE A 15 -5.58 40.51 -11.90
CA ILE A 15 -5.38 39.31 -12.72
C ILE A 15 -5.44 38.16 -11.72
N ILE A 16 -6.64 37.63 -11.52
CA ILE A 16 -6.82 36.30 -10.97
C ILE A 16 -6.23 35.38 -12.04
N LEU A 17 -4.95 35.07 -11.89
CA LEU A 17 -4.36 33.88 -12.48
C LEU A 17 -5.14 32.71 -11.88
N LEU A 18 -6.20 32.32 -12.58
CA LEU A 18 -6.77 30.99 -12.47
C LEU A 18 -5.66 30.04 -12.94
N ILE A 19 -4.76 29.69 -12.02
CA ILE A 19 -3.98 28.47 -12.15
C ILE A 19 -5.05 27.38 -12.19
N PRO A 20 -5.18 26.61 -13.29
CA PRO A 20 -5.98 25.41 -13.22
C PRO A 20 -5.30 24.54 -12.16
N ILE A 21 -5.96 24.39 -11.00
CA ILE A 21 -5.71 23.25 -10.13
C ILE A 21 -6.24 22.07 -10.93
N GLN A 22 -5.44 21.59 -11.88
CA GLN A 22 -5.54 20.20 -12.26
C GLN A 22 -5.16 19.44 -11.00
N ALA A 23 -6.18 19.04 -10.25
CA ALA A 23 -6.09 17.87 -9.42
C ALA A 23 -5.73 16.74 -10.39
N TYR A 24 -4.44 16.52 -10.61
CA TYR A 24 -3.96 15.30 -11.20
C TYR A 24 -4.38 14.22 -10.23
N ALA A 25 -5.37 13.40 -10.65
CA ALA A 25 -5.62 12.14 -9.98
C ALA A 25 -4.26 11.47 -9.79
N GLU A 26 -3.90 11.15 -8.55
CA GLU A 26 -2.64 10.45 -8.31
C GLU A 26 -2.67 9.13 -9.08
N PRO A 27 -1.61 8.81 -9.81
CA PRO A 27 -1.58 7.60 -10.59
C PRO A 27 -1.70 6.39 -9.67
N ASN A 28 -2.75 5.59 -9.87
CA ASN A 28 -3.01 4.40 -9.07
C ASN A 28 -2.08 3.28 -9.53
N TYR A 29 -1.01 3.03 -8.77
CA TYR A 29 -0.28 1.77 -8.83
C TYR A 29 -0.91 0.81 -7.83
N ALA A 30 -1.26 -0.40 -8.26
CA ALA A 30 -1.57 -1.47 -7.32
C ALA A 30 -0.27 -1.89 -6.61
N LEU A 31 -0.06 -1.44 -5.37
CA LEU A 31 1.12 -1.78 -4.57
C LEU A 31 1.14 -3.29 -4.27
N LYS A 32 2.29 -3.95 -4.51
CA LYS A 32 2.45 -5.39 -4.25
C LYS A 32 2.76 -5.73 -2.79
N GLY A 33 2.94 -4.73 -1.91
CA GLY A 33 3.28 -4.94 -0.49
C GLY A 33 4.73 -5.40 -0.22
N GLN A 34 5.52 -5.54 -1.28
CA GLN A 34 6.94 -5.87 -1.26
C GLN A 34 7.79 -4.61 -1.05
N ARG A 35 8.78 -4.68 -0.16
CA ARG A 35 9.72 -3.58 0.11
C ARG A 35 11.11 -4.11 0.44
N ILE A 36 12.14 -3.38 0.01
CA ILE A 36 13.54 -3.65 0.35
C ILE A 36 13.89 -2.90 1.64
N TRP A 37 14.63 -3.55 2.54
CA TRP A 37 14.85 -3.06 3.91
C TRP A 37 16.25 -2.48 4.17
N GLN A 38 17.12 -2.55 3.16
CA GLN A 38 18.49 -2.02 3.17
C GLN A 38 18.87 -1.58 1.75
N ASN A 39 19.99 -0.85 1.60
CA ASN A 39 20.53 -0.54 0.29
C ASN A 39 20.73 -1.83 -0.51
N PRO A 40 20.01 -2.03 -1.62
CA PRO A 40 20.03 -3.31 -2.30
C PRO A 40 21.35 -3.54 -3.02
N THR A 41 21.81 -4.79 -2.97
CA THR A 41 22.75 -5.34 -3.94
C THR A 41 21.97 -6.01 -5.06
N ILE A 42 22.06 -5.43 -6.26
CA ILE A 42 21.48 -5.96 -7.49
C ILE A 42 22.56 -6.72 -8.25
N CYS A 43 22.32 -7.99 -8.52
CA CYS A 43 23.24 -8.86 -9.23
C CYS A 43 22.67 -9.28 -10.57
N ALA A 44 23.36 -8.95 -11.66
CA ALA A 44 23.06 -9.50 -12.97
C ALA A 44 23.85 -10.79 -13.19
N ILE A 45 23.15 -11.85 -13.57
CA ILE A 45 23.77 -13.15 -13.84
C ILE A 45 24.18 -13.23 -15.30
N GLU A 46 25.43 -13.63 -15.55
CA GLU A 46 25.95 -13.78 -16.90
C GLU A 46 25.20 -14.89 -17.67
N PRO A 47 24.56 -14.58 -18.81
CA PRO A 47 23.95 -15.61 -19.65
C PRO A 47 25.01 -16.43 -20.40
N ASP A 48 24.86 -17.74 -20.42
CA ASP A 48 25.77 -18.70 -21.08
C ASP A 48 25.31 -19.12 -22.49
N PHE A 49 24.11 -18.71 -22.91
CA PHE A 49 23.48 -19.09 -24.18
C PHE A 49 23.61 -18.02 -25.29
N VAL A 50 24.27 -16.89 -25.03
CA VAL A 50 24.49 -15.81 -26.01
C VAL A 50 25.98 -15.60 -26.29
N SER A 51 26.30 -14.86 -27.37
CA SER A 51 27.68 -14.50 -27.67
C SER A 51 28.29 -13.61 -26.58
N GLU A 52 29.62 -13.59 -26.45
CA GLU A 52 30.31 -12.68 -25.50
C GLU A 52 29.99 -11.19 -25.74
N THR A 53 29.72 -10.81 -26.99
CA THR A 53 29.34 -9.44 -27.33
C THR A 53 27.94 -9.11 -26.81
N ASP A 54 26.99 -10.02 -27.01
CA ASP A 54 25.61 -9.87 -26.55
C ASP A 54 25.52 -9.96 -25.03
N LYS A 55 26.25 -10.88 -24.41
CA LYS A 55 26.42 -10.99 -22.96
C LYS A 55 26.82 -9.64 -22.37
N LYS A 56 27.90 -9.04 -22.88
CA LYS A 56 28.37 -7.73 -22.42
C LYS A 56 27.33 -6.64 -22.63
N SER A 57 26.59 -6.67 -23.75
CA SER A 57 25.51 -5.72 -24.02
C SER A 57 24.38 -5.82 -22.99
N LEU A 58 23.91 -7.04 -22.68
CA LEU A 58 22.85 -7.30 -21.70
C LEU A 58 23.24 -6.82 -20.29
N LEU A 59 24.44 -7.20 -19.83
CA LEU A 59 24.97 -6.76 -18.53
C LEU A 59 25.16 -5.25 -18.48
N THR A 60 25.59 -4.63 -19.58
CA THR A 60 25.70 -3.17 -19.68
C THR A 60 24.34 -2.49 -19.56
N GLN A 61 23.28 -3.04 -20.18
CA GLN A 61 21.93 -2.50 -20.03
C GLN A 61 21.45 -2.62 -18.57
N ALA A 62 21.65 -3.76 -17.92
CA ALA A 62 21.28 -3.95 -16.52
C ALA A 62 21.98 -2.92 -15.61
N ARG A 63 23.31 -2.79 -15.74
CA ARG A 63 24.10 -1.79 -15.00
C ARG A 63 23.58 -0.37 -15.20
N ASN A 64 23.40 0.04 -16.46
CA ASN A 64 22.96 1.40 -16.79
C ASN A 64 21.59 1.72 -16.21
N VAL A 65 20.68 0.75 -16.22
CA VAL A 65 19.34 0.93 -15.68
C VAL A 65 19.36 1.05 -14.16
N VAL A 66 20.15 0.22 -13.46
CA VAL A 66 20.31 0.33 -12.01
C VAL A 66 20.86 1.71 -11.64
N THR A 67 21.91 2.16 -12.33
CA THR A 67 22.48 3.51 -12.15
C THR A 67 21.46 4.61 -12.45
N GLU A 68 20.59 4.44 -13.45
CA GLU A 68 19.55 5.43 -13.77
C GLU A 68 18.50 5.56 -12.65
N TRP A 69 18.01 4.43 -12.13
CA TRP A 69 17.08 4.42 -10.99
C TRP A 69 17.70 5.09 -9.77
N GLU A 70 18.91 4.68 -9.39
CA GLU A 70 19.67 5.29 -8.28
C GLU A 70 19.82 6.80 -8.47
N THR A 71 20.31 7.23 -9.64
CA THR A 71 20.55 8.65 -9.94
C THR A 71 19.26 9.47 -9.81
N LYS A 72 18.15 9.00 -10.40
CA LYS A 72 16.88 9.74 -10.35
C LYS A 72 16.31 9.84 -8.94
N LEU A 73 16.47 8.80 -8.13
CA LEU A 73 16.07 8.81 -6.73
C LEU A 73 16.94 9.76 -5.91
N GLN A 74 18.26 9.74 -6.10
CA GLN A 74 19.20 10.65 -5.43
C GLN A 74 18.97 12.12 -5.80
N GLU A 75 18.70 12.41 -7.08
CA GLU A 75 18.46 13.76 -7.60
C GLU A 75 17.15 14.36 -7.09
N SER A 76 16.16 13.53 -6.74
CA SER A 76 14.86 13.97 -6.24
C SER A 76 14.96 14.79 -4.95
N ASN A 77 15.94 14.48 -4.09
CA ASN A 77 16.26 15.26 -2.89
C ASN A 77 17.71 15.01 -2.44
N LYS A 78 18.56 16.02 -2.67
CA LYS A 78 20.00 15.96 -2.35
C LYS A 78 20.32 15.69 -0.88
N LYS A 79 19.42 16.04 0.06
CA LYS A 79 19.66 15.80 1.50
C LYS A 79 19.51 14.32 1.88
N THR A 80 18.68 13.60 1.14
CA THR A 80 18.35 12.20 1.39
C THR A 80 18.96 11.28 0.34
N ALA A 81 19.86 11.79 -0.52
CA ALA A 81 20.46 11.05 -1.63
C ALA A 81 21.14 9.76 -1.16
N LYS A 82 21.94 9.81 -0.09
CA LYS A 82 22.66 8.65 0.48
C LYS A 82 21.76 7.47 0.90
N TYR A 83 20.45 7.73 1.02
CA TYR A 83 19.48 6.71 1.41
C TYR A 83 18.93 5.92 0.22
N TRP A 84 19.33 6.27 -1.01
CA TRP A 84 18.89 5.62 -2.24
C TRP A 84 20.03 4.86 -2.93
N ASP A 85 21.15 4.66 -2.24
CA ASP A 85 22.34 4.03 -2.81
C ASP A 85 22.04 2.56 -3.15
N MET A 86 22.58 2.10 -4.27
CA MET A 86 22.44 0.74 -4.76
C MET A 86 23.81 0.18 -5.11
N THR A 87 24.02 -1.11 -4.87
CA THR A 87 25.24 -1.81 -5.30
C THR A 87 24.92 -2.68 -6.51
N TYR A 88 25.71 -2.59 -7.58
CA TYR A 88 25.57 -3.46 -8.75
C TYR A 88 26.74 -4.43 -8.86
N ARG A 89 26.43 -5.72 -9.08
CA ARG A 89 27.43 -6.77 -9.31
C ARG A 89 27.07 -7.61 -10.53
N GLU A 90 28.08 -8.15 -11.17
CA GLU A 90 27.95 -9.19 -12.20
C GLU A 90 28.44 -10.48 -11.56
N LEU A 91 27.69 -11.57 -11.74
CA LEU A 91 28.04 -12.89 -11.23
C LEU A 91 27.99 -13.88 -12.39
N SER A 92 28.91 -14.84 -12.41
CA SER A 92 28.77 -16.00 -13.29
C SER A 92 27.50 -16.79 -12.94
N TYR A 93 27.00 -17.59 -13.88
CA TYR A 93 25.84 -18.47 -13.65
C TYR A 93 25.98 -19.31 -12.37
N GLN A 94 27.13 -19.96 -12.20
CA GLN A 94 27.42 -20.82 -11.05
C GLN A 94 27.45 -20.04 -9.72
N GLU A 95 28.00 -18.83 -9.73
CA GLU A 95 28.01 -17.96 -8.55
C GLU A 95 26.59 -17.51 -8.19
N GLY A 96 25.78 -17.12 -9.19
CA GLY A 96 24.39 -16.73 -8.99
C GLY A 96 23.52 -17.84 -8.42
N GLU A 97 23.61 -19.03 -9.01
CA GLU A 97 22.90 -20.22 -8.53
C GLU A 97 23.34 -20.62 -7.12
N SER A 98 24.65 -20.60 -6.85
CA SER A 98 25.15 -20.90 -5.51
C SER A 98 24.74 -19.85 -4.48
N ASP A 99 24.69 -18.57 -4.87
CA ASP A 99 24.41 -17.48 -3.95
C ASP A 99 22.94 -17.35 -3.57
N SER A 100 22.04 -17.50 -4.55
CA SER A 100 20.59 -17.48 -4.34
C SER A 100 20.12 -18.55 -3.35
N ASN A 101 20.80 -19.70 -3.28
CA ASN A 101 20.48 -20.80 -2.36
C ASN A 101 21.08 -20.65 -0.94
N LYS A 102 21.77 -19.55 -0.62
CA LYS A 102 22.38 -19.36 0.71
C LYS A 102 21.38 -18.83 1.72
N GLN A 103 21.58 -19.21 2.98
CA GLN A 103 20.86 -18.63 4.12
C GLN A 103 21.07 -17.11 4.26
N ASN A 104 22.22 -16.60 3.81
CA ASN A 104 22.51 -15.17 3.74
C ASN A 104 23.12 -14.85 2.36
N PRO A 105 22.29 -14.57 1.36
CA PRO A 105 22.71 -14.27 0.00
C PRO A 105 23.44 -12.92 -0.07
N ILE A 106 24.28 -12.75 -1.08
CA ILE A 106 24.97 -11.48 -1.34
C ILE A 106 24.02 -10.47 -1.95
N CYS A 107 23.05 -10.93 -2.74
CA CYS A 107 22.20 -10.08 -3.55
C CYS A 107 20.76 -10.07 -3.02
N ASP A 108 20.15 -8.89 -3.00
CA ASP A 108 18.74 -8.69 -2.67
C ASP A 108 17.86 -8.82 -3.93
N ILE A 109 18.41 -8.45 -5.10
CA ILE A 109 17.73 -8.57 -6.39
C ILE A 109 18.63 -9.29 -7.40
N TYR A 110 18.12 -10.33 -8.04
CA TYR A 110 18.78 -11.04 -9.13
C TYR A 110 18.16 -10.65 -10.46
N VAL A 111 18.97 -10.22 -11.43
CA VAL A 111 18.56 -10.03 -12.82
C VAL A 111 19.02 -11.23 -13.63
N LEU A 112 18.06 -12.01 -14.10
CA LEU A 112 18.25 -13.26 -14.84
C LEU A 112 17.85 -13.05 -16.30
N PHE A 113 18.71 -13.46 -17.23
CA PHE A 113 18.41 -13.45 -18.65
C PHE A 113 18.04 -14.85 -19.10
N GLN A 114 16.94 -14.97 -19.84
CA GLN A 114 16.49 -16.22 -20.44
C GLN A 114 16.14 -15.98 -21.90
N PRO A 115 16.32 -16.96 -22.82
CA PRO A 115 15.95 -16.77 -24.21
C PRO A 115 14.42 -16.59 -24.33
N TYR A 116 13.65 -17.45 -23.67
CA TYR A 116 12.19 -17.46 -23.65
C TYR A 116 11.69 -18.21 -22.39
N PRO A 117 10.39 -18.13 -22.04
CA PRO A 117 9.84 -18.83 -20.89
C PRO A 117 9.92 -20.36 -21.06
N THR A 118 10.51 -21.06 -20.09
CA THR A 118 10.69 -22.52 -20.16
C THR A 118 9.50 -23.30 -19.58
N GLU A 119 8.78 -22.76 -18.59
CA GLU A 119 7.62 -23.40 -17.94
C GLU A 119 6.63 -22.36 -17.39
N GLY A 120 5.32 -22.68 -17.43
CA GLY A 120 4.24 -21.90 -16.82
C GLY A 120 3.23 -21.27 -17.80
N ASP A 121 1.99 -21.08 -17.35
CA ASP A 121 0.91 -20.37 -18.07
C ASP A 121 1.16 -18.85 -18.10
N LEU A 122 2.34 -18.42 -18.58
CA LEU A 122 2.59 -17.01 -18.82
C LEU A 122 1.87 -16.56 -20.09
N PRO A 123 1.23 -15.38 -20.09
CA PRO A 123 0.61 -14.85 -21.30
C PRO A 123 1.59 -14.76 -22.47
N ASP A 124 1.12 -15.11 -23.67
CA ASP A 124 1.93 -15.07 -24.89
C ASP A 124 2.54 -13.68 -25.13
N GLY A 125 3.87 -13.64 -25.23
CA GLY A 125 4.61 -12.40 -25.46
C GLY A 125 5.03 -11.63 -24.21
N THR A 126 5.04 -12.28 -23.04
CA THR A 126 5.63 -11.74 -21.81
C THR A 126 7.11 -11.36 -22.06
N ALA A 127 7.50 -10.11 -21.81
CA ALA A 127 8.87 -9.64 -22.08
C ALA A 127 9.81 -9.85 -20.89
N GLY A 128 9.26 -9.88 -19.68
CA GLY A 128 9.93 -10.13 -18.43
C GLY A 128 8.92 -10.23 -17.30
N TYR A 129 9.40 -10.53 -16.10
CA TYR A 129 8.60 -10.47 -14.88
C TYR A 129 9.52 -10.27 -13.67
N ALA A 130 8.95 -9.75 -12.58
CA ALA A 130 9.58 -9.73 -11.27
C ALA A 130 8.78 -10.58 -10.26
N LEU A 131 9.48 -11.47 -9.57
CA LEU A 131 8.98 -12.27 -8.44
C LEU A 131 9.67 -11.85 -7.15
N TYR A 132 8.96 -12.08 -6.05
CA TYR A 132 9.46 -11.89 -4.70
C TYR A 132 9.25 -13.15 -3.90
N GLU A 133 10.26 -13.53 -3.13
CA GLU A 133 10.20 -14.67 -2.24
C GLU A 133 10.21 -14.17 -0.78
N ASP A 134 9.09 -14.38 -0.08
CA ASP A 134 8.88 -13.83 1.27
C ASP A 134 9.88 -14.40 2.30
N GLU A 135 10.25 -15.67 2.17
CA GLU A 135 11.13 -16.36 3.13
C GLU A 135 12.58 -15.90 3.03
N SER A 136 13.12 -15.79 1.81
CA SER A 136 14.48 -15.34 1.53
C SER A 136 14.59 -13.81 1.46
N ARG A 137 13.45 -13.11 1.34
CA ARG A 137 13.33 -11.66 1.08
C ARG A 137 14.04 -11.21 -0.19
N GLN A 138 14.22 -12.11 -1.15
CA GLN A 138 14.89 -11.83 -2.42
C GLN A 138 13.90 -11.54 -3.53
N SER A 139 14.33 -10.74 -4.50
CA SER A 139 13.58 -10.52 -5.74
C SER A 139 14.30 -11.14 -6.93
N MET A 140 13.55 -11.80 -7.80
CA MET A 140 14.06 -12.31 -9.08
C MET A 140 13.41 -11.55 -10.22
N VAL A 141 14.22 -10.86 -11.00
CA VAL A 141 13.82 -10.15 -12.22
C VAL A 141 14.28 -10.97 -13.40
N VAL A 142 13.32 -11.56 -14.13
CA VAL A 142 13.58 -12.40 -15.29
C VAL A 142 13.30 -11.62 -16.56
N ILE A 143 14.25 -11.63 -17.49
CA ILE A 143 14.20 -10.88 -18.75
C ILE A 143 14.28 -11.87 -19.91
N PHE A 144 13.26 -11.87 -20.77
CA PHE A 144 13.26 -12.68 -21.98
C PHE A 144 13.93 -11.95 -23.13
N VAL A 145 15.10 -12.41 -23.53
CA VAL A 145 15.96 -11.69 -24.47
C VAL A 145 15.56 -11.88 -25.93
N ASN A 146 14.80 -12.92 -26.25
CA ASN A 146 14.31 -13.13 -27.62
C ASN A 146 13.15 -12.20 -27.94
N ARG A 147 13.13 -11.74 -29.20
CA ARG A 147 12.04 -10.94 -29.74
C ARG A 147 10.75 -11.74 -29.75
N VAL A 148 9.65 -11.07 -29.44
CA VAL A 148 8.32 -11.64 -29.69
C VAL A 148 7.89 -11.23 -31.09
N GLY A 149 7.36 -12.20 -31.83
CA GLY A 149 6.84 -12.02 -33.16
C GLY A 149 5.55 -12.81 -33.35
N ILE A 150 5.16 -12.96 -34.62
CA ILE A 150 4.01 -13.78 -35.01
C ILE A 150 4.56 -15.04 -35.66
N CYS A 151 4.26 -16.20 -35.07
CA CYS A 151 4.53 -17.50 -35.67
C CYS A 151 3.26 -18.05 -36.31
N THR A 152 3.45 -18.81 -37.38
CA THR A 152 2.37 -19.54 -38.04
C THR A 152 2.45 -21.02 -37.67
N SER A 153 1.36 -21.59 -37.15
CA SER A 153 1.15 -23.04 -37.12
C SER A 153 0.07 -23.42 -38.12
N THR A 154 0.11 -24.66 -38.61
CA THR A 154 -0.83 -25.17 -39.61
C THR A 154 -1.38 -26.52 -39.16
N ASP A 155 -2.68 -26.73 -39.40
CA ASP A 155 -3.29 -28.05 -39.46
C ASP A 155 -3.80 -28.31 -40.88
N ASP A 156 -4.49 -29.44 -41.09
CA ASP A 156 -5.00 -29.85 -42.41
C ASP A 156 -6.00 -28.85 -43.03
N PHE A 157 -6.54 -27.90 -42.26
CA PHE A 157 -7.62 -27.01 -42.68
C PHE A 157 -7.34 -25.51 -42.45
N TYR A 158 -6.46 -25.14 -41.51
CA TYR A 158 -6.26 -23.76 -41.06
C TYR A 158 -4.79 -23.39 -40.83
N ILE A 159 -4.48 -22.11 -41.05
CA ILE A 159 -3.26 -21.43 -40.60
C ILE A 159 -3.62 -20.62 -39.36
N TYR A 160 -2.95 -20.90 -38.24
CA TYR A 160 -3.08 -20.13 -37.00
C TYR A 160 -1.91 -19.15 -36.86
N TYR A 161 -2.20 -17.94 -36.41
CA TYR A 161 -1.21 -16.90 -36.13
C TYR A 161 -1.15 -16.68 -34.63
N ASN A 162 -0.06 -17.12 -34.00
CA ASN A 162 0.15 -17.01 -32.56
C ASN A 162 1.34 -16.10 -32.26
N ARG A 163 1.32 -15.43 -31.11
CA ARG A 163 2.52 -14.76 -30.60
C ARG A 163 3.53 -15.80 -30.14
N CYS A 164 4.80 -15.59 -30.44
CA CYS A 164 5.86 -16.53 -30.12
C CYS A 164 7.19 -15.80 -29.94
N TYR A 165 8.16 -16.46 -29.32
CA TYR A 165 9.54 -15.99 -29.25
C TYR A 165 10.31 -16.44 -30.49
N LEU A 166 10.91 -15.50 -31.20
CA LEU A 166 11.75 -15.73 -32.36
C LEU A 166 13.20 -15.95 -31.92
N ASP A 167 13.98 -16.73 -32.67
CA ASP A 167 15.43 -16.92 -32.42
C ASP A 167 16.25 -15.70 -32.89
N GLN A 168 15.88 -14.53 -32.38
CA GLN A 168 16.49 -13.23 -32.64
C GLN A 168 16.45 -12.42 -31.36
N LEU A 169 17.61 -11.90 -30.94
CA LEU A 169 17.69 -11.06 -29.75
C LEU A 169 16.98 -9.72 -29.94
N ARG A 170 16.39 -9.22 -28.86
CA ARG A 170 15.86 -7.86 -28.75
C ARG A 170 17.00 -6.85 -28.85
N SER A 171 16.67 -5.64 -29.33
CA SER A 171 17.65 -4.56 -29.33
C SER A 171 18.03 -4.14 -27.90
N PRO A 172 19.23 -3.57 -27.68
CA PRO A 172 19.64 -3.10 -26.36
C PRO A 172 18.65 -2.10 -25.74
N THR A 173 18.03 -1.25 -26.55
CA THR A 173 16.99 -0.31 -26.10
C THR A 173 15.78 -1.02 -25.52
N VAL A 174 15.29 -2.05 -26.21
CA VAL A 174 14.15 -2.84 -25.74
C VAL A 174 14.49 -3.57 -24.44
N ILE A 175 15.66 -4.21 -24.37
CA ILE A 175 16.15 -4.85 -23.14
C ILE A 175 16.20 -3.86 -21.98
N GLY A 176 16.77 -2.67 -22.19
CA GLY A 176 16.83 -1.63 -21.17
C GLY A 176 15.45 -1.16 -20.70
N ASN A 177 14.46 -1.10 -21.59
CA ASN A 177 13.09 -0.73 -21.22
C ASN A 177 12.44 -1.81 -20.32
N ILE A 178 12.60 -3.08 -20.68
CA ILE A 178 12.09 -4.20 -19.88
C ILE A 178 12.76 -4.20 -18.51
N ILE A 179 14.10 -4.10 -18.44
CA ILE A 179 14.81 -4.08 -17.16
C ILE A 179 14.36 -2.91 -16.29
N ARG A 180 14.15 -1.71 -16.85
CA ARG A 180 13.65 -0.55 -16.07
C ARG A 180 12.31 -0.84 -15.43
N HIS A 181 11.40 -1.45 -16.19
CA HIS A 181 10.05 -1.79 -15.76
C HIS A 181 10.08 -2.86 -14.66
N GLU A 182 10.74 -3.98 -14.91
CA GLU A 182 10.77 -5.09 -13.97
C GLU A 182 11.52 -4.75 -12.68
N LEU A 183 12.55 -3.90 -12.74
CA LEU A 183 13.16 -3.37 -11.52
C LEU A 183 12.20 -2.49 -10.73
N GLY A 184 11.33 -1.72 -11.39
CA GLY A 184 10.26 -1.00 -10.70
C GLY A 184 9.35 -1.94 -9.91
N HIS A 185 9.00 -3.10 -10.48
CA HIS A 185 8.28 -4.15 -9.74
C HIS A 185 9.08 -4.73 -8.59
N ALA A 186 10.37 -5.02 -8.77
CA ALA A 186 11.26 -5.49 -7.70
C ALA A 186 11.38 -4.48 -6.55
N PHE A 187 11.25 -3.19 -6.85
CA PHE A 187 11.18 -2.13 -5.85
C PHE A 187 9.80 -1.99 -5.19
N GLY A 188 8.77 -2.70 -5.65
CA GLY A 188 7.43 -2.72 -5.07
C GLY A 188 6.37 -1.91 -5.83
N LEU A 189 6.73 -1.30 -6.97
CA LEU A 189 5.78 -0.56 -7.80
C LEU A 189 4.81 -1.51 -8.51
N GLY A 190 3.54 -1.11 -8.62
CA GLY A 190 2.54 -1.79 -9.46
C GLY A 190 2.66 -1.41 -10.94
N HIS A 191 1.68 -1.80 -11.75
CA HIS A 191 1.49 -1.16 -13.05
C HIS A 191 0.84 0.22 -12.88
N TYR A 192 1.22 1.16 -13.74
CA TYR A 192 0.53 2.44 -13.86
C TYR A 192 -0.84 2.21 -14.51
N THR A 193 -1.92 2.34 -13.74
CA THR A 193 -3.29 2.14 -14.26
C THR A 193 -3.98 3.47 -14.54
N ASP A 194 -3.60 4.08 -15.66
CA ASP A 194 -4.52 4.91 -16.44
C ASP A 194 -4.62 4.26 -17.82
N THR A 195 -5.84 4.05 -18.28
CA THR A 195 -6.26 2.94 -19.17
C THR A 195 -5.25 2.48 -20.23
N THR A 196 -5.14 1.17 -20.43
CA THR A 196 -4.40 0.48 -21.51
C THR A 196 -4.81 0.90 -22.95
N ALA A 197 -5.69 1.89 -23.09
CA ALA A 197 -6.22 2.42 -24.34
C ALA A 197 -5.27 3.39 -25.07
N ASP A 198 -4.18 3.88 -24.46
CA ASP A 198 -3.45 5.05 -24.99
C ASP A 198 -1.97 4.85 -25.35
N MET A 199 -1.35 3.67 -25.20
CA MET A 199 0.07 3.55 -25.54
C MET A 199 0.34 3.75 -27.04
N SER A 200 -0.47 3.12 -27.90
CA SER A 200 -0.40 3.37 -29.34
C SER A 200 -0.66 4.84 -29.67
N ASN A 201 -1.56 5.50 -28.94
CA ASN A 201 -1.83 6.93 -29.12
C ASN A 201 -0.64 7.79 -28.70
N TRP A 202 0.01 7.52 -27.57
CA TRP A 202 1.20 8.28 -27.14
C TRP A 202 2.36 8.13 -28.11
N ILE A 203 2.57 6.92 -28.65
CA ILE A 203 3.63 6.64 -29.61
C ILE A 203 3.33 7.31 -30.96
N LEU A 204 2.08 7.21 -31.45
CA LEU A 204 1.66 7.87 -32.69
C LEU A 204 1.62 9.40 -32.58
N SER A 205 1.28 9.94 -31.40
CA SER A 205 1.19 11.38 -31.16
C SER A 205 2.54 12.01 -30.75
N GLY A 206 3.57 11.19 -30.49
CA GLY A 206 4.83 11.65 -29.89
C GLY A 206 4.66 12.25 -28.49
N ALA A 207 3.59 11.88 -27.78
CA ALA A 207 3.33 12.38 -26.43
C ALA A 207 4.27 11.74 -25.41
N LEU A 208 4.51 12.45 -24.30
CA LEU A 208 5.30 11.94 -23.19
C LEU A 208 4.57 10.79 -22.51
N VAL A 209 5.20 9.62 -22.49
CA VAL A 209 4.73 8.46 -21.73
C VAL A 209 4.85 8.78 -20.24
N PRO A 210 3.76 8.65 -19.45
CA PRO A 210 3.69 9.21 -18.09
C PRO A 210 4.44 8.40 -17.02
N SER A 211 4.80 7.14 -17.30
CA SER A 211 5.47 6.25 -16.37
C SER A 211 6.22 5.13 -17.12
N ILE A 212 7.29 4.62 -16.52
CA ILE A 212 7.95 3.39 -17.00
C ILE A 212 7.15 2.12 -16.66
N MET A 213 6.19 2.21 -15.75
CA MET A 213 5.37 1.10 -15.26
C MET A 213 4.12 0.82 -16.12
N ILE A 214 4.11 1.28 -17.36
CA ILE A 214 3.04 0.97 -18.33
C ILE A 214 3.32 -0.38 -18.98
N PRO A 215 2.36 -1.32 -19.00
CA PRO A 215 2.59 -2.67 -19.52
C PRO A 215 2.56 -2.71 -21.06
N ASN A 216 3.72 -2.71 -21.74
CA ASN A 216 3.96 -3.24 -23.11
C ASN A 216 5.40 -2.89 -23.59
N PHE A 217 6.24 -3.91 -23.89
CA PHE A 217 7.70 -3.75 -24.01
C PHE A 217 8.34 -4.36 -25.26
N ASP A 218 7.58 -4.63 -26.32
CA ASP A 218 8.17 -5.08 -27.59
C ASP A 218 8.63 -3.92 -28.52
N GLU A 219 8.33 -2.68 -28.16
CA GLU A 219 8.65 -1.52 -28.98
C GLU A 219 9.98 -0.87 -28.59
N ALA A 220 10.86 -0.72 -29.58
CA ALA A 220 12.14 -0.01 -29.43
C ALA A 220 11.90 1.50 -29.38
N THR A 221 11.41 2.00 -28.24
CA THR A 221 11.13 3.43 -28.03
C THR A 221 12.00 4.01 -26.91
N THR A 222 12.50 5.22 -27.13
CA THR A 222 13.18 6.02 -26.10
C THR A 222 12.21 6.80 -25.20
N LEU A 223 10.90 6.70 -25.48
CA LEU A 223 9.85 7.39 -24.71
C LEU A 223 9.57 6.73 -23.36
N LEU A 224 9.88 5.44 -23.22
CA LEU A 224 9.78 4.69 -21.96
C LEU A 224 10.97 5.04 -21.06
N GLN A 225 10.74 5.89 -20.07
CA GLN A 225 11.76 6.35 -19.13
C GLN A 225 11.16 6.46 -17.74
N ILE A 226 12.00 6.38 -16.71
CA ILE A 226 11.57 6.64 -15.33
C ILE A 226 11.17 8.13 -15.22
N ARG A 227 9.91 8.35 -14.83
CA ARG A 227 9.24 9.65 -14.74
C ARG A 227 9.10 10.11 -13.29
N PRO A 228 8.80 11.41 -13.07
CA PRO A 228 8.51 11.92 -11.73
C PRO A 228 7.37 11.18 -11.02
N ALA A 229 6.43 10.60 -11.75
CA ALA A 229 5.37 9.78 -11.16
C ALA A 229 5.91 8.51 -10.48
N ASP A 230 6.87 7.83 -11.12
CA ASP A 230 7.52 6.64 -10.57
C ASP A 230 8.34 7.00 -9.32
N ILE A 231 9.09 8.10 -9.37
CA ILE A 231 9.91 8.58 -8.25
C ILE A 231 9.05 8.98 -7.05
N ARG A 232 7.93 9.68 -7.27
CA ARG A 232 7.00 10.00 -6.18
C ARG A 232 6.50 8.75 -5.48
N MET A 233 6.12 7.73 -6.25
CA MET A 233 5.63 6.47 -5.67
C MET A 233 6.73 5.73 -4.89
N MET A 234 7.97 5.80 -5.34
CA MET A 234 9.11 5.31 -4.55
C MET A 234 9.23 6.05 -3.21
N HIS A 235 9.09 7.38 -3.17
CA HIS A 235 9.08 8.11 -1.89
C HIS A 235 7.87 7.77 -1.03
N ASP A 236 6.70 7.56 -1.63
CA ASP A 236 5.50 7.13 -0.90
C ASP A 236 5.66 5.71 -0.34
N LEU A 237 6.48 4.87 -0.96
CA LEU A 237 6.76 3.50 -0.51
C LEU A 237 7.88 3.43 0.52
N TYR A 238 8.93 4.23 0.36
CA TYR A 238 10.15 4.13 1.17
C TYR A 238 10.33 5.25 2.20
N GLY A 239 9.53 6.31 2.11
CA GLY A 239 9.64 7.48 2.96
C GLY A 239 10.93 8.28 2.72
N PRO A 240 11.25 9.24 3.62
CA PRO A 240 12.37 10.16 3.44
C PRO A 240 13.76 9.49 3.59
N TYR A 241 13.81 8.25 4.06
CA TYR A 241 15.03 7.48 4.33
C TYR A 241 15.26 6.35 3.33
N GLY A 242 14.57 6.38 2.17
CA GLY A 242 14.83 5.47 1.06
C GLY A 242 14.95 4.01 1.50
N PHE A 243 16.03 3.35 1.09
CA PHE A 243 16.32 1.96 1.42
C PHE A 243 16.98 1.75 2.80
N LEU A 244 17.60 2.77 3.41
CA LEU A 244 18.42 2.62 4.64
C LEU A 244 17.66 2.69 5.97
N HIS A 245 16.41 2.26 5.97
CA HIS A 245 15.54 2.49 7.12
C HIS A 245 16.04 1.86 8.44
N GLU A 246 16.76 0.73 8.39
CA GLU A 246 17.23 0.01 9.59
C GLU A 246 18.76 0.09 9.88
N SER A 247 19.60 0.54 8.94
CA SER A 247 21.05 0.22 9.01
C SER A 247 21.91 1.20 9.80
N GLU A 248 21.57 2.48 9.81
CA GLU A 248 22.18 3.43 10.73
C GLU A 248 21.20 3.49 11.91
N GLY A 249 21.65 3.37 13.16
CA GLY A 249 20.83 3.62 14.35
C GLY A 249 20.39 5.09 14.46
N ILE A 250 19.83 5.65 13.38
CA ILE A 250 19.33 7.00 13.20
C ILE A 250 18.03 7.07 13.98
N LEU A 251 18.25 7.29 15.28
CA LEU A 251 17.27 7.67 16.27
C LEU A 251 16.22 6.57 16.54
N LYS A 252 15.98 6.31 17.83
CA LYS A 252 14.70 5.75 18.28
C LYS A 252 13.61 6.79 17.99
N VAL A 253 13.29 7.00 16.71
CA VAL A 253 12.17 7.82 16.30
C VAL A 253 10.96 6.92 16.48
N ASN A 254 10.11 7.27 17.45
CA ASN A 254 8.80 6.63 17.53
C ASN A 254 8.05 6.97 16.23
N PRO A 255 7.64 5.98 15.41
CA PRO A 255 6.98 6.25 14.15
C PRO A 255 5.52 6.66 14.33
N PHE A 256 5.04 6.75 15.57
CA PHE A 256 3.67 7.05 15.89
C PHE A 256 3.55 8.36 16.68
N ASP A 257 2.68 9.26 16.21
CA ASP A 257 2.18 10.40 16.97
C ASP A 257 1.41 9.91 18.21
N SER A 258 0.71 8.77 18.08
CA SER A 258 0.06 8.07 19.18
C SER A 258 0.08 6.56 18.95
N PHE A 259 0.28 5.78 20.01
CA PHE A 259 0.07 4.34 19.98
C PHE A 259 -0.39 3.90 21.37
N ASP A 260 -1.61 3.41 21.44
CA ASP A 260 -2.27 3.02 22.68
C ASP A 260 -2.93 1.65 22.57
N VAL A 261 -2.97 0.99 23.73
CA VAL A 261 -3.72 -0.25 23.93
C VAL A 261 -4.91 0.10 24.79
N SER A 262 -6.10 -0.19 24.30
CA SER A 262 -7.33 -0.04 25.06
C SER A 262 -8.02 -1.38 25.20
N ASN A 263 -8.52 -1.62 26.41
CA ASN A 263 -9.31 -2.77 26.78
C ASN A 263 -10.62 -2.23 27.38
N LYS A 264 -11.49 -1.73 26.50
CA LYS A 264 -12.77 -1.12 26.89
C LYS A 264 -13.88 -2.16 27.04
N ASP A 265 -13.77 -3.27 26.32
CA ASP A 265 -14.66 -4.41 26.36
C ASP A 265 -13.86 -5.63 26.83
N SER A 266 -14.40 -6.39 27.78
CA SER A 266 -13.66 -7.46 28.49
C SER A 266 -13.05 -8.53 27.56
N ASP A 267 -13.57 -8.66 26.33
CA ASP A 267 -13.22 -9.72 25.39
C ASP A 267 -12.46 -9.21 24.15
N ILE A 268 -12.21 -7.89 24.03
CA ILE A 268 -11.54 -7.30 22.86
C ILE A 268 -10.44 -6.35 23.29
N ILE A 269 -9.22 -6.65 22.83
CA ILE A 269 -8.11 -5.73 22.93
C ILE A 269 -8.03 -4.93 21.64
N THR A 270 -8.11 -3.61 21.77
CA THR A 270 -7.98 -2.69 20.64
C THR A 270 -6.63 -1.98 20.70
N PHE A 271 -5.88 -2.08 19.62
CA PHE A 271 -4.62 -1.38 19.39
C PHE A 271 -4.89 -0.23 18.44
N ASN A 272 -4.74 1.01 18.92
CA ASN A 272 -4.96 2.21 18.11
C ASN A 272 -3.69 3.01 18.00
N GLY A 273 -3.52 3.70 16.89
CA GLY A 273 -2.47 4.69 16.79
C GLY A 273 -2.58 5.55 15.56
N MET A 274 -1.68 6.53 15.49
CA MET A 274 -1.52 7.44 14.38
C MET A 274 -0.05 7.49 14.00
N VAL A 275 0.27 7.24 12.74
CA VAL A 275 1.62 7.38 12.21
C VAL A 275 1.99 8.85 12.07
N THR A 276 3.24 9.19 12.40
CA THR A 276 3.75 10.56 12.26
C THR A 276 3.63 11.04 10.82
N LYS A 277 3.43 12.34 10.63
CA LYS A 277 3.24 12.91 9.30
C LYS A 277 4.47 12.69 8.41
N GLU A 278 5.65 12.73 9.02
CA GLU A 278 6.94 12.58 8.35
C GLU A 278 7.19 11.15 7.88
N GLN A 279 6.60 10.16 8.55
CA GLN A 279 6.81 8.74 8.23
C GLN A 279 5.67 8.11 7.43
N PHE A 280 4.51 8.75 7.39
CA PHE A 280 3.34 8.19 6.72
C PHE A 280 3.58 7.93 5.23
N ALA A 281 3.25 6.71 4.83
CA ALA A 281 3.40 6.15 3.51
C ALA A 281 2.11 5.38 3.15
N ARG A 282 1.56 5.65 1.95
CA ARG A 282 0.27 5.10 1.54
C ARG A 282 0.34 3.60 1.23
N GLY A 283 -0.73 2.87 1.56
CA GLY A 283 -0.86 1.43 1.30
C GLY A 283 0.04 0.54 2.16
N GLN A 284 0.65 1.09 3.21
CA GLN A 284 1.59 0.39 4.08
C GLN A 284 0.92 0.02 5.39
N ASN A 285 1.28 -1.14 5.92
CA ASN A 285 0.69 -1.67 7.15
C ASN A 285 1.60 -1.39 8.34
N VAL A 286 0.99 -1.18 9.51
CA VAL A 286 1.70 -1.30 10.78
C VAL A 286 1.80 -2.78 11.13
N LEU A 287 3.00 -3.24 11.45
CA LEU A 287 3.25 -4.57 11.99
C LEU A 287 3.18 -4.49 13.52
N LEU A 288 2.35 -5.30 14.14
CA LEU A 288 2.13 -5.32 15.58
C LEU A 288 2.68 -6.64 16.14
N ASP A 289 3.83 -6.57 16.82
CA ASP A 289 4.42 -7.73 17.48
C ASP A 289 3.87 -7.85 18.90
N ILE A 290 3.06 -8.87 19.15
CA ILE A 290 2.54 -9.18 20.47
C ILE A 290 3.40 -10.30 21.07
N THR A 291 3.96 -10.04 22.26
CA THR A 291 4.70 -11.03 23.04
C THR A 291 3.83 -11.53 24.19
N SER A 292 3.62 -12.84 24.26
CA SER A 292 2.86 -13.51 25.31
C SER A 292 3.67 -13.67 26.61
N PRO A 293 3.01 -14.00 27.74
CA PRO A 293 3.68 -14.16 29.04
C PRO A 293 4.77 -15.25 29.07
N ASP A 294 4.67 -16.25 28.18
CA ASP A 294 5.67 -17.31 28.00
C ASP A 294 6.79 -16.92 27.01
N GLY A 295 6.77 -15.69 26.49
CA GLY A 295 7.80 -15.14 25.61
C GLY A 295 7.58 -15.44 24.12
N ALA A 296 6.53 -16.15 23.73
CA ALA A 296 6.22 -16.37 22.33
C ALA A 296 5.79 -15.06 21.65
N LYS A 297 6.24 -14.84 20.41
CA LYS A 297 5.91 -13.63 19.62
C LYS A 297 4.98 -13.99 18.48
N LYS A 298 4.01 -13.12 18.22
CA LYS A 298 3.11 -13.20 17.08
C LYS A 298 2.95 -11.84 16.43
N GLU A 299 3.11 -11.78 15.11
CA GLU A 299 2.97 -10.56 14.32
C GLU A 299 1.54 -10.45 13.75
N TYR A 300 0.98 -9.24 13.78
CA TYR A 300 -0.28 -8.89 13.14
C TYR A 300 -0.09 -7.69 12.21
N LYS A 301 -0.93 -7.57 11.17
CA LYS A 301 -0.91 -6.46 10.22
C LYS A 301 -2.12 -5.55 10.43
N ALA A 302 -1.89 -4.27 10.66
CA ALA A 302 -2.93 -3.25 10.79
C ALA A 302 -2.86 -2.26 9.63
N TYR A 303 -3.99 -2.08 8.93
CA TYR A 303 -4.09 -1.14 7.82
C TYR A 303 -4.11 0.30 8.31
N ILE A 304 -3.44 1.19 7.57
CA ILE A 304 -3.41 2.62 7.85
C ILE A 304 -4.38 3.33 6.90
N THR A 305 -5.23 4.18 7.46
CA THR A 305 -6.11 5.07 6.71
C THR A 305 -5.35 6.24 6.11
N ASP A 306 -5.92 6.92 5.11
CA ASP A 306 -5.35 8.17 4.56
C ASP A 306 -5.21 9.29 5.63
N GLY A 307 -5.97 9.18 6.73
CA GLY A 307 -5.86 10.00 7.91
C GLY A 307 -4.69 9.64 8.85
N ARG A 308 -3.80 8.73 8.44
CA ARG A 308 -2.63 8.20 9.19
C ARG A 308 -2.97 7.34 10.40
N MET A 309 -4.25 7.02 10.61
CA MET A 309 -4.70 6.22 11.75
C MET A 309 -4.71 4.73 11.40
N PHE A 310 -4.32 3.90 12.35
CA PHE A 310 -4.50 2.45 12.31
C PHE A 310 -5.28 1.98 13.55
N SER A 311 -6.04 0.91 13.37
CA SER A 311 -6.74 0.22 14.46
C SER A 311 -6.77 -1.27 14.19
N LEU A 312 -6.41 -2.08 15.19
CA LEU A 312 -6.53 -3.54 15.15
C LEU A 312 -7.26 -4.02 16.41
N GLN A 313 -8.23 -4.90 16.23
CA GLN A 313 -8.95 -5.54 17.32
C GLN A 313 -8.65 -7.03 17.35
N ILE A 314 -8.28 -7.53 18.53
CA ILE A 314 -8.07 -8.96 18.78
C ILE A 314 -9.05 -9.41 19.84
N ARG A 315 -9.83 -10.46 19.51
CA ARG A 315 -10.72 -11.12 20.45
C ARG A 315 -9.91 -12.01 21.39
N ILE A 316 -10.18 -11.89 22.69
CA ILE A 316 -9.69 -12.79 23.73
C ILE A 316 -10.58 -14.03 23.70
N ASP A 317 -10.02 -15.16 23.26
CA ASP A 317 -10.69 -16.47 23.26
C ASP A 317 -10.01 -17.43 24.26
N ASP A 318 -10.52 -18.66 24.37
CA ASP A 318 -10.00 -19.68 25.28
C ASP A 318 -8.54 -20.09 24.98
N ASN A 319 -8.00 -19.73 23.81
CA ASN A 319 -6.62 -20.02 23.42
C ASN A 319 -5.63 -18.96 23.93
N ILE A 320 -6.11 -17.80 24.38
CA ILE A 320 -5.28 -16.71 24.88
C ILE A 320 -5.08 -16.86 26.39
N LYS A 321 -3.82 -17.07 26.80
CA LYS A 321 -3.46 -17.28 28.20
C LYS A 321 -3.57 -15.99 29.00
N PRO A 322 -4.16 -15.98 30.21
CA PRO A 322 -4.06 -14.83 31.09
C PRO A 322 -2.61 -14.53 31.48
N GLY A 323 -2.25 -13.25 31.61
CA GLY A 323 -0.93 -12.83 32.05
C GLY A 323 -0.51 -11.46 31.52
N ALA A 324 0.76 -11.11 31.77
CA ALA A 324 1.38 -9.89 31.28
C ALA A 324 1.89 -10.09 29.85
N TYR A 325 1.34 -9.29 28.94
CA TYR A 325 1.74 -9.23 27.54
C TYR A 325 2.50 -7.94 27.28
N THR A 326 3.21 -7.91 26.16
CA THR A 326 3.73 -6.68 25.60
C THR A 326 3.40 -6.57 24.12
N ILE A 327 3.30 -5.35 23.63
CA ILE A 327 3.18 -5.06 22.21
C ILE A 327 4.24 -4.05 21.78
N GLN A 328 4.78 -4.26 20.58
CA GLN A 328 5.63 -3.30 19.89
C GLN A 328 5.07 -3.07 18.48
N GLY A 329 4.83 -1.81 18.14
CA GLY A 329 4.44 -1.43 16.79
C GLY A 329 5.69 -1.20 15.96
N ARG A 330 5.78 -1.84 14.81
CA ARG A 330 6.78 -1.58 13.79
C ARG A 330 6.12 -0.94 12.59
N TYR A 331 6.71 0.14 12.11
CA TYR A 331 6.26 0.78 10.89
C TYR A 331 7.45 1.25 10.09
N MET A 332 7.53 0.74 8.86
CA MET A 332 8.60 1.00 7.91
C MET A 332 10.01 0.60 8.35
N GLY A 333 10.20 -0.04 9.50
CA GLY A 333 11.51 -0.37 10.11
C GLY A 333 11.82 0.49 11.35
N TYR A 334 10.94 1.43 11.69
CA TYR A 334 10.94 2.05 13.01
C TYR A 334 10.15 1.18 13.96
N SER A 335 10.54 1.20 15.24
CA SER A 335 9.80 0.54 16.30
C SER A 335 9.34 1.56 17.33
N SER A 336 8.11 1.40 17.81
CA SER A 336 7.64 2.09 19.00
C SER A 336 8.39 1.61 20.23
N ASP A 337 8.18 2.33 21.33
CA ASP A 337 8.40 1.76 22.65
C ASP A 337 7.52 0.51 22.85
N VAL A 338 7.98 -0.36 23.74
CA VAL A 338 7.25 -1.58 24.12
C VAL A 338 6.17 -1.19 25.13
N ILE A 339 4.91 -1.44 24.78
CA ILE A 339 3.76 -1.14 25.63
C ILE A 339 3.32 -2.40 26.36
N PRO A 340 3.36 -2.45 27.71
CA PRO A 340 2.85 -3.58 28.47
C PRO A 340 1.32 -3.51 28.58
N PHE A 341 0.66 -4.66 28.57
CA PHE A 341 -0.77 -4.79 28.91
C PHE A 341 -1.02 -6.13 29.62
N VAL A 342 -2.13 -6.24 30.35
CA VAL A 342 -2.44 -7.44 31.16
C VAL A 342 -3.80 -7.99 30.76
N ILE A 343 -3.86 -9.31 30.61
CA ILE A 343 -5.10 -10.06 30.43
C ILE A 343 -5.37 -10.82 31.75
N THR A 344 -6.44 -10.48 32.46
CA THR A 344 -6.83 -11.13 33.73
C THR A 344 -8.04 -12.05 33.56
N LYS A 345 -8.17 -13.05 34.44
CA LYS A 345 -9.27 -14.03 34.41
C LYS A 345 -10.61 -13.50 34.99
N GLU A 346 -10.63 -12.30 35.57
CA GLU A 346 -11.85 -11.64 36.09
C GLU A 346 -12.83 -11.23 34.97
N ILE A 347 -12.35 -11.22 33.72
CA ILE A 347 -13.09 -11.05 32.47
C ILE A 347 -14.19 -12.12 32.24
N GLN A 348 -14.16 -13.25 32.96
CA GLN A 348 -15.13 -14.35 32.75
C GLN A 348 -16.25 -14.45 33.81
N LYS A 349 -16.42 -13.49 34.74
CA LYS A 349 -17.32 -13.70 35.90
C LYS A 349 -18.26 -12.54 36.29
N GLU A 350 -18.59 -11.64 35.36
CA GLU A 350 -19.73 -10.71 35.53
C GLU A 350 -20.83 -10.91 34.47
N ILE A 351 -20.86 -12.09 33.85
CA ILE A 351 -21.98 -12.52 33.00
C ILE A 351 -23.08 -13.09 33.89
N LEU A 352 -24.04 -12.24 34.23
CA LEU A 352 -25.46 -12.59 34.13
C LEU A 352 -26.11 -11.59 33.18
N THR A 353 -26.09 -11.95 31.90
CA THR A 353 -27.16 -11.72 30.92
C THR A 353 -28.16 -10.59 31.21
N GLU A 354 -28.01 -9.44 30.54
CA GLU A 354 -29.17 -8.83 29.90
C GLU A 354 -29.00 -9.02 28.39
N ASP A 355 -29.81 -9.93 27.85
CA ASP A 355 -29.89 -10.20 26.42
C ASP A 355 -30.59 -9.00 25.76
N TYR A 356 -29.83 -8.12 25.12
CA TYR A 356 -30.39 -7.02 24.34
C TYR A 356 -30.94 -7.60 23.04
N SER A 357 -32.16 -8.14 23.06
CA SER A 357 -32.81 -8.61 21.84
C SER A 357 -33.39 -7.43 21.07
N ILE A 358 -32.70 -6.99 20.03
CA ILE A 358 -33.24 -5.99 19.09
C ILE A 358 -34.06 -6.76 18.04
N PRO A 359 -35.33 -6.38 17.81
CA PRO A 359 -36.11 -7.03 16.78
C PRO A 359 -35.44 -6.94 15.39
N ASP A 360 -35.34 -8.07 14.69
CA ASP A 360 -34.61 -8.15 13.40
C ASP A 360 -35.11 -7.18 12.33
N TRP A 361 -36.37 -6.76 12.39
CA TRP A 361 -36.94 -5.79 11.44
C TRP A 361 -36.25 -4.40 11.52
N ILE A 362 -35.54 -4.10 12.61
CA ILE A 362 -34.76 -2.88 12.79
C ILE A 362 -33.48 -2.87 11.95
N ARG A 363 -32.89 -4.03 11.66
CA ARG A 363 -31.62 -4.16 10.92
C ARG A 363 -31.66 -3.51 9.54
N ASN A 364 -32.82 -3.48 8.90
CA ASN A 364 -33.00 -2.84 7.59
C ASN A 364 -32.71 -1.34 7.63
N ASN A 365 -33.03 -0.65 8.73
CA ASN A 365 -32.77 0.78 8.87
C ASN A 365 -31.26 1.05 9.00
N ALA A 366 -30.55 0.19 9.72
CA ALA A 366 -29.09 0.25 9.84
C ALA A 366 -28.39 -0.05 8.50
N LYS A 367 -28.90 -1.02 7.73
CA LYS A 367 -28.42 -1.32 6.36
C LYS A 367 -28.58 -0.13 5.43
N TRP A 368 -29.77 0.45 5.38
CA TRP A 368 -30.03 1.62 4.52
C TRP A 368 -29.19 2.81 4.93
N TRP A 369 -28.92 2.99 6.21
CA TRP A 369 -28.04 4.05 6.65
C TRP A 369 -26.60 3.81 6.15
N ALA A 370 -26.06 2.61 6.37
CA ALA A 370 -24.71 2.23 5.92
C ALA A 370 -24.53 2.37 4.40
N GLU A 371 -25.55 2.04 3.61
CA GLU A 371 -25.56 2.17 2.15
C GLU A 371 -25.83 3.61 1.65
N ASN A 372 -25.88 4.60 2.55
CA ASN A 372 -26.23 6.00 2.26
C ASN A 372 -27.63 6.20 1.64
N LYS A 373 -28.56 5.28 1.87
CA LYS A 373 -29.96 5.36 1.40
C LYS A 373 -30.85 6.19 2.33
N ILE A 374 -30.47 6.37 3.59
CA ILE A 374 -31.09 7.32 4.53
C ILE A 374 -30.02 8.25 5.13
N SER A 375 -30.43 9.46 5.52
CA SER A 375 -29.51 10.46 6.06
C SER A 375 -29.09 10.16 7.51
N ASN A 376 -28.05 10.85 7.99
CA ASN A 376 -27.62 10.77 9.39
C ASN A 376 -28.72 11.22 10.35
N ASP A 377 -29.45 12.29 10.00
CA ASP A 377 -30.53 12.84 10.84
C ASP A 377 -31.72 11.88 10.89
N ASP A 378 -32.05 11.23 9.76
CA ASP A 378 -33.12 10.23 9.70
C ASP A 378 -32.78 9.00 10.56
N PHE A 379 -31.53 8.54 10.51
CA PHE A 379 -31.06 7.42 11.31
C PHE A 379 -31.10 7.75 12.82
N VAL A 380 -30.55 8.90 13.22
CA VAL A 380 -30.56 9.35 14.62
C VAL A 380 -31.99 9.47 15.16
N SER A 381 -32.88 10.10 14.38
CA SER A 381 -34.30 10.23 14.73
C SER A 381 -34.98 8.85 14.88
N GLY A 382 -34.65 7.91 14.00
CA GLY A 382 -35.12 6.53 14.08
C GLY A 382 -34.68 5.84 15.37
N ILE A 383 -33.40 5.92 15.74
CA ILE A 383 -32.90 5.31 16.97
C ILE A 383 -33.51 5.97 18.21
N GLN A 384 -33.65 7.30 18.23
CA GLN A 384 -34.33 8.01 19.33
C GLN A 384 -35.78 7.53 19.53
N TYR A 385 -36.51 7.34 18.42
CA TYR A 385 -37.86 6.80 18.45
C TYR A 385 -37.90 5.39 19.07
N LEU A 386 -36.97 4.52 18.65
CA LEU A 386 -36.89 3.14 19.13
C LEU A 386 -36.56 3.05 20.62
N ILE A 387 -35.69 3.92 21.12
CA ILE A 387 -35.38 4.01 22.55
C ILE A 387 -36.58 4.55 23.34
N LYS A 388 -37.22 5.61 22.84
CA LYS A 388 -38.38 6.25 23.51
C LYS A 388 -39.57 5.30 23.67
N HIS A 389 -39.73 4.35 22.76
CA HIS A 389 -40.82 3.37 22.78
C HIS A 389 -40.40 2.01 23.38
N ASP A 390 -39.25 1.95 24.07
CA ASP A 390 -38.71 0.75 24.72
C ASP A 390 -38.54 -0.46 23.76
N ILE A 391 -38.33 -0.19 22.46
CA ILE A 391 -38.09 -1.22 21.43
C ILE A 391 -36.61 -1.64 21.44
N ILE A 392 -35.72 -0.71 21.77
CA ILE A 392 -34.30 -0.97 22.03
C ILE A 392 -33.99 -0.48 23.43
N SER A 393 -33.53 -1.39 24.30
CA SER A 393 -33.02 -1.03 25.62
C SER A 393 -31.57 -0.59 25.50
N ILE A 394 -31.24 0.58 26.05
CA ILE A 394 -29.88 1.10 26.10
C ILE A 394 -29.45 1.13 27.57
N PRO A 395 -28.27 0.56 27.93
CA PRO A 395 -27.79 0.61 29.29
C PRO A 395 -27.66 2.06 29.77
N LYS A 396 -27.82 2.28 31.08
CA LYS A 396 -27.78 3.62 31.69
C LYS A 396 -26.52 4.35 31.25
N THR A 397 -26.72 5.46 30.53
CA THR A 397 -25.65 6.21 29.88
C THR A 397 -25.78 7.69 30.24
N THR A 398 -24.68 8.32 30.61
CA THR A 398 -24.65 9.76 30.90
C THR A 398 -24.68 10.54 29.59
N GLN A 399 -25.64 11.45 29.46
CA GLN A 399 -25.79 12.26 28.26
C GLN A 399 -24.70 13.35 28.17
N GLY A 400 -24.03 13.42 27.02
CA GLY A 400 -23.02 14.44 26.74
C GLY A 400 -23.58 15.74 26.16
N ILE A 401 -22.69 16.72 25.99
CA ILE A 401 -22.97 17.98 25.30
C ILE A 401 -22.21 17.96 23.97
N SER A 402 -22.95 17.96 22.85
CA SER A 402 -22.34 17.95 21.50
C SER A 402 -21.51 19.23 21.26
N GLN A 403 -20.29 19.06 20.76
CA GLN A 403 -19.46 20.14 20.18
C GLN A 403 -19.36 20.05 18.65
N ASN A 404 -19.84 18.96 18.04
CA ASN A 404 -19.83 18.72 16.61
C ASN A 404 -20.96 17.73 16.27
N ASP A 405 -21.83 18.08 15.32
CA ASP A 405 -23.00 17.28 14.95
C ASP A 405 -22.68 16.17 13.93
N GLN A 406 -21.40 15.95 13.61
CA GLN A 406 -21.00 14.89 12.68
C GLN A 406 -20.88 13.54 13.36
N ILE A 407 -21.67 12.56 12.87
CA ILE A 407 -21.58 11.17 13.27
C ILE A 407 -20.25 10.57 12.78
N PRO A 408 -19.41 10.01 13.67
CA PRO A 408 -18.20 9.29 13.26
C PRO A 408 -18.49 8.16 12.27
N SER A 409 -17.66 8.04 11.23
CA SER A 409 -17.83 7.04 10.16
C SER A 409 -17.81 5.60 10.67
N TRP A 410 -17.08 5.31 11.76
CA TRP A 410 -17.04 3.96 12.35
C TRP A 410 -18.41 3.51 12.87
N ILE A 411 -19.27 4.42 13.35
CA ILE A 411 -20.63 4.08 13.82
C ILE A 411 -21.49 3.63 12.64
N LYS A 412 -21.29 4.27 11.48
CA LYS A 412 -21.94 3.92 10.22
C LYS A 412 -21.49 2.58 9.68
N THR A 413 -20.20 2.29 9.79
CA THR A 413 -19.64 0.97 9.49
C THR A 413 -20.23 -0.12 10.40
N ASN A 414 -20.32 0.13 11.71
CA ASN A 414 -20.91 -0.81 12.68
C ASN A 414 -22.40 -1.07 12.38
N ALA A 415 -23.16 -0.07 11.97
CA ALA A 415 -24.55 -0.25 11.57
C ALA A 415 -24.69 -1.19 10.34
N GLY A 416 -23.76 -1.10 9.38
CA GLY A 416 -23.71 -2.03 8.25
C GLY A 416 -23.38 -3.45 8.69
N TRP A 417 -22.35 -3.61 9.53
CA TRP A 417 -21.95 -4.91 10.07
C TRP A 417 -23.03 -5.55 10.95
N TRP A 418 -23.76 -4.76 11.73
CA TRP A 418 -24.88 -5.24 12.52
C TRP A 418 -26.04 -5.70 11.64
N ALA A 419 -26.30 -4.98 10.55
CA ALA A 419 -27.33 -5.38 9.60
C ALA A 419 -26.99 -6.68 8.84
N ASP A 420 -25.71 -6.93 8.59
CA ASP A 420 -25.21 -8.15 7.95
C ASP A 420 -24.96 -9.30 8.96
N GLY A 421 -25.28 -9.09 10.26
CA GLY A 421 -25.15 -10.10 11.32
C GLY A 421 -23.71 -10.41 11.73
N ILE A 422 -22.77 -9.53 11.38
CA ILE A 422 -21.33 -9.66 11.66
C ILE A 422 -21.03 -9.27 13.12
N ILE A 423 -21.77 -8.30 13.67
CA ILE A 423 -21.69 -7.88 15.07
C ILE A 423 -23.03 -8.08 15.78
N THR A 424 -22.99 -8.24 17.10
CA THR A 424 -24.15 -8.56 17.95
C THR A 424 -25.01 -7.33 18.26
N ASP A 425 -26.21 -7.56 18.80
CA ASP A 425 -27.10 -6.49 19.24
C ASP A 425 -26.46 -5.63 20.36
N SER A 426 -25.68 -6.25 21.26
CA SER A 426 -24.88 -5.52 22.25
C SER A 426 -23.83 -4.62 21.61
N ASP A 427 -23.16 -5.08 20.54
CA ASP A 427 -22.14 -4.28 19.84
C ASP A 427 -22.76 -3.04 19.16
N PHE A 428 -23.96 -3.19 18.60
CA PHE A 428 -24.72 -2.09 18.03
C PHE A 428 -25.23 -1.11 19.10
N VAL A 429 -25.76 -1.63 20.22
CA VAL A 429 -26.17 -0.83 21.39
C VAL A 429 -25.02 -0.01 21.94
N ASN A 430 -23.80 -0.55 21.99
CA ASN A 430 -22.61 0.19 22.43
C ASN A 430 -22.29 1.38 21.50
N GLY A 431 -22.46 1.22 20.19
CA GLY A 431 -22.36 2.33 19.23
C GLY A 431 -23.42 3.41 19.47
N VAL A 432 -24.65 3.02 19.79
CA VAL A 432 -25.75 3.95 20.16
C VAL A 432 -25.47 4.66 21.49
N GLN A 433 -24.91 3.96 22.49
CA GLN A 433 -24.48 4.56 23.75
C GLN A 433 -23.41 5.64 23.51
N HIS A 434 -22.46 5.39 22.62
CA HIS A 434 -21.45 6.38 22.27
C HIS A 434 -22.06 7.67 21.70
N LEU A 435 -23.09 7.56 20.86
CA LEU A 435 -23.82 8.73 20.34
C LEU A 435 -24.50 9.54 21.46
N ILE A 436 -25.00 8.86 22.51
CA ILE A 436 -25.60 9.51 23.69
C ILE A 436 -24.52 10.21 24.54
N GLN A 437 -23.40 9.54 24.77
CA GLN A 437 -22.28 10.07 25.55
C GLN A 437 -21.60 11.27 24.88
N THR A 438 -21.59 11.32 23.56
CA THR A 438 -21.04 12.44 22.78
C THR A 438 -22.06 13.56 22.55
N GLY A 439 -23.31 13.36 22.96
CA GLY A 439 -24.38 14.35 22.84
C GLY A 439 -24.97 14.50 21.44
N ILE A 440 -24.55 13.66 20.49
CA ILE A 440 -25.06 13.59 19.10
C ILE A 440 -26.47 13.01 19.09
N LEU A 441 -26.71 11.96 19.87
CA LEU A 441 -28.04 11.39 20.09
C LEU A 441 -28.57 11.86 21.44
N ARG A 442 -29.75 12.50 21.43
CA ARG A 442 -30.40 12.98 22.65
C ARG A 442 -31.61 12.13 23.00
N VAL A 443 -31.63 11.59 24.20
CA VAL A 443 -32.79 10.86 24.75
C VAL A 443 -33.37 11.71 25.87
N SER A 444 -34.67 12.02 25.77
CA SER A 444 -35.40 12.92 26.68
C SER A 444 -36.55 12.21 27.35
#